data_AF-A0A9Q3H4J1-F1
#
_entry.id   AF-A0A9Q3H4J1-F1
#
_cell.length_a   1.000
_cell.length_b   1.000
_cell.length_c   1.000
_cell.angle_alpha   90.00
_cell.angle_beta   90.00
_cell.angle_gamma   90.00
#
_symmetry.space_group_name_H-M   'P 1'
#
loop_
_entity.id
_entity.type
_entity.pdbx_description
1 polymer ?
#
loop_
_entity_poly.entity_id
_entity_poly.type
_entity_poly.pdbx_seq_one_letter_code
_entity_poly.pdbx_strand_id
1 'polypeptide(L)'
;MDHQISADKYESVLKKVRTVNEPISQDLNPSLERPPFSRDPYEKPLSPSPTIFQETFKVTHERLQAVSFGPPGWLSNKEISLLRNSTTLRIKTPAFFE
;
A
#
# COMPACT_ATOMS: atom_id res chain seq x y z
N MET A 1 -76.07 -1.48 -21.51
CA MET A 1 -75.42 -0.19 -21.15
C MET A 1 -74.62 -0.54 -19.91
N ASP A 2 -73.46 -1.14 -20.11
CA ASP A 2 -72.80 -1.87 -19.05
C ASP A 2 -71.77 -0.94 -18.42
N HIS A 3 -72.03 -0.54 -17.17
CA HIS A 3 -71.15 0.31 -16.39
C HIS A 3 -69.88 -0.44 -16.04
N GLN A 4 -68.79 -0.09 -16.71
CA GLN A 4 -67.47 -0.56 -16.37
C GLN A 4 -66.96 0.18 -15.14
N ILE A 5 -67.03 -0.48 -13.98
CA ILE A 5 -66.44 0.01 -12.73
C ILE A 5 -64.92 -0.16 -12.85
N SER A 6 -64.20 0.95 -12.96
CA SER A 6 -62.74 0.97 -12.89
C SER A 6 -62.32 0.76 -11.43
N ALA A 7 -62.02 -0.48 -11.07
CA ALA A 7 -61.39 -0.78 -9.79
C ALA A 7 -59.94 -0.29 -9.82
N ASP A 8 -59.65 0.74 -9.01
CA ASP A 8 -58.29 1.22 -8.77
C ASP A 8 -57.39 0.05 -8.38
N LYS A 9 -56.22 -0.04 -9.04
CA LYS A 9 -55.21 -1.08 -8.87
C LYS A 9 -54.72 -1.09 -7.41
N TYR A 10 -55.32 -1.93 -6.58
CA TYR A 10 -54.80 -2.25 -5.26
C TYR A 10 -53.57 -3.15 -5.41
N GLU A 11 -52.37 -2.57 -5.24
CA GLU A 11 -51.13 -3.34 -5.11
C GLU A 11 -51.19 -4.15 -3.81
N SER A 12 -51.04 -5.48 -3.89
CA SER A 12 -51.07 -6.38 -2.74
C SER A 12 -49.98 -6.01 -1.72
N VAL A 13 -50.31 -6.06 -0.42
CA VAL A 13 -49.40 -5.75 0.71
C VAL A 13 -48.05 -6.46 0.61
N LEU A 14 -48.02 -7.66 0.02
CA LEU A 14 -46.80 -8.44 -0.23
C LEU A 14 -45.77 -7.74 -1.13
N LYS A 15 -46.20 -6.93 -2.10
CA LYS A 15 -45.30 -6.13 -2.96
C LYS A 15 -44.75 -4.89 -2.25
N LYS A 16 -45.36 -4.50 -1.12
CA LYS A 16 -44.98 -3.35 -0.32
C LYS A 16 -43.91 -3.69 0.73
N VAL A 17 -43.50 -4.95 0.81
CA VAL A 17 -42.41 -5.40 1.68
C VAL A 17 -41.11 -4.85 1.10
N ARG A 18 -40.53 -3.86 1.78
CA ARG A 18 -39.20 -3.36 1.45
C ARG A 18 -38.21 -4.49 1.68
N THR A 19 -37.33 -4.73 0.71
CA THR A 19 -36.19 -5.64 0.87
C THR A 19 -35.49 -5.28 2.18
N VAL A 20 -35.36 -6.25 3.08
CA VAL A 20 -34.63 -6.06 4.34
C VAL A 20 -33.20 -5.67 3.97
N ASN A 21 -32.64 -4.71 4.69
CA ASN A 21 -31.28 -4.25 4.43
C ASN A 21 -30.31 -5.35 4.86
N GLU A 22 -30.01 -6.27 3.96
CA GLU A 22 -29.07 -7.36 4.20
C GLU A 22 -27.63 -6.84 4.10
N PRO A 23 -26.72 -7.29 4.97
CA PRO A 23 -25.32 -6.95 4.86
C PRO A 23 -24.78 -7.46 3.53
N ILE A 24 -24.01 -6.63 2.83
CA ILE A 24 -23.33 -7.01 1.59
C ILE A 24 -22.48 -8.26 1.87
N SER A 25 -22.63 -9.31 1.04
CA SER A 25 -21.83 -10.52 1.16
C SER A 25 -20.35 -10.19 1.07
N GLN A 26 -19.56 -10.65 2.05
CA GLN A 26 -18.12 -10.42 2.10
C GLN A 26 -17.39 -11.06 0.91
N ASP A 27 -17.98 -12.06 0.27
CA ASP A 27 -17.48 -12.67 -0.97
C ASP A 27 -17.42 -11.70 -2.16
N LEU A 28 -18.17 -10.57 -2.11
CA LEU A 28 -18.11 -9.54 -3.14
C LEU A 28 -16.81 -8.73 -3.09
N ASN A 29 -16.13 -8.71 -1.95
CA ASN A 29 -14.91 -7.94 -1.76
C ASN A 29 -13.90 -8.80 -0.97
N PRO A 30 -13.25 -9.77 -1.62
CA PRO A 30 -12.26 -10.60 -0.95
C PRO A 30 -11.16 -9.74 -0.35
N SER A 31 -10.59 -10.21 0.76
CA SER A 31 -9.48 -9.51 1.42
C SER A 31 -8.31 -9.37 0.45
N LEU A 32 -7.65 -8.21 0.44
CA LEU A 32 -6.46 -7.98 -0.38
C LEU A 32 -5.37 -9.00 0.00
N GLU A 33 -5.03 -9.89 -0.93
CA GLU A 33 -3.89 -10.80 -0.77
C GLU A 33 -2.58 -10.05 -0.99
N ARG A 34 -1.56 -10.39 -0.19
CA ARG A 34 -0.22 -9.86 -0.44
C ARG A 34 0.32 -10.48 -1.73
N PRO A 35 0.86 -9.68 -2.66
CA PRO A 35 1.54 -10.23 -3.82
C PRO A 35 2.71 -11.11 -3.37
N PRO A 36 2.98 -12.21 -4.07
CA PRO A 36 4.11 -13.07 -3.75
C PRO A 36 5.42 -12.27 -3.87
N PHE A 37 6.30 -12.42 -2.90
CA PHE A 37 7.62 -11.80 -2.98
C PHE A 37 8.42 -12.45 -4.11
N SER A 38 8.99 -11.63 -4.99
CA SER A 38 9.89 -12.11 -6.06
C SER A 38 11.15 -12.81 -5.51
N ARG A 39 11.48 -12.59 -4.23
CA ARG A 39 12.65 -13.16 -3.55
C ARG A 39 12.34 -13.37 -2.08
N ASP A 40 12.91 -14.40 -1.46
CA ASP A 40 12.86 -14.58 0.00
C ASP A 40 13.67 -13.44 0.69
N PRO A 41 13.02 -12.62 1.55
CA PRO A 41 13.70 -11.54 2.25
C PRO A 41 14.77 -12.03 3.25
N TYR A 42 14.74 -13.30 3.67
CA TYR A 42 15.63 -13.87 4.69
C TYR A 42 16.81 -14.67 4.11
N GLU A 43 16.79 -15.05 2.84
CA GLU A 43 17.81 -15.91 2.23
C GLU A 43 19.20 -15.28 2.12
N LYS A 44 19.30 -13.95 1.93
CA LYS A 44 20.57 -13.20 1.98
C LYS A 44 20.35 -11.70 1.80
N PRO A 45 20.99 -10.82 2.59
CA PRO A 45 21.20 -9.45 2.14
C PRO A 45 21.99 -9.47 0.82
N LEU A 46 21.57 -8.66 -0.16
CA LEU A 46 22.04 -8.68 -1.57
C LEU A 46 23.57 -8.53 -1.74
N SER A 47 24.31 -8.16 -0.70
CA SER A 47 25.77 -8.24 -0.66
C SER A 47 26.27 -8.24 0.80
N PRO A 48 27.24 -9.09 1.17
CA PRO A 48 27.88 -9.06 2.50
C PRO A 48 28.71 -7.79 2.73
N SER A 49 29.09 -7.08 1.66
CA SER A 49 29.76 -5.79 1.71
C SER A 49 28.92 -4.74 1.01
N PRO A 50 28.41 -3.72 1.71
CA PRO A 50 27.67 -2.65 1.06
C PRO A 50 28.58 -1.92 0.07
N THR A 51 28.06 -1.66 -1.13
CA THR A 51 28.76 -0.87 -2.15
C THR A 51 29.15 0.49 -1.58
N ILE A 52 30.27 1.05 -2.04
CA ILE A 52 30.66 2.41 -1.70
C ILE A 52 29.54 3.35 -2.19
N PHE A 53 29.11 4.27 -1.33
CA PHE A 53 28.10 5.25 -1.68
C PHE A 53 28.57 6.14 -2.85
N GLN A 54 27.70 6.32 -3.84
CA GLN A 54 27.91 7.25 -4.94
C GLN A 54 26.85 8.34 -4.89
N GLU A 55 27.29 9.59 -4.99
CA GLU A 55 26.39 10.74 -5.00
C GLU A 55 25.38 10.67 -6.15
N THR A 56 24.17 11.14 -5.88
CA THR A 56 23.12 11.28 -6.88
C THR A 56 22.58 12.70 -6.86
N PHE A 57 21.88 13.11 -7.92
CA PHE A 57 21.28 14.44 -8.02
C PHE A 57 20.43 14.85 -6.79
N LYS A 58 19.74 13.89 -6.16
CA LYS A 58 18.89 14.13 -4.98
C LYS A 58 19.61 13.92 -3.65
N VAL A 59 20.62 13.07 -3.61
CA VAL A 59 21.38 12.68 -2.41
C VAL A 59 22.84 13.04 -2.62
N THR A 60 23.20 14.27 -2.22
CA THR A 60 24.57 14.81 -2.25
C THR A 60 25.26 14.61 -0.90
N HIS A 61 26.59 14.71 -0.87
CA HIS A 61 27.34 14.64 0.39
C HIS A 61 26.91 15.70 1.40
N GLU A 62 26.64 16.93 0.96
CA GLU A 62 26.19 18.03 1.84
C GLU A 62 24.87 17.68 2.54
N ARG A 63 23.90 17.12 1.79
CA ARG A 63 22.62 16.68 2.36
C ARG A 63 22.80 15.54 3.35
N LEU A 64 23.74 14.63 3.09
CA LEU A 64 24.04 13.53 3.98
C LEU A 64 24.79 13.97 5.25
N GLN A 65 25.54 15.06 5.21
CA GLN A 65 26.18 15.63 6.40
C GLN A 65 25.15 16.25 7.36
N ALA A 66 24.04 16.78 6.83
CA ALA A 66 22.95 17.26 7.66
C ALA A 66 22.19 16.13 8.39
N VAL A 67 22.30 14.89 7.90
CA VAL A 67 21.64 13.72 8.49
C VAL A 67 22.55 13.11 9.56
N SER A 68 22.12 13.19 10.82
CA SER A 68 22.77 12.44 11.89
C SER A 68 22.34 10.97 11.86
N PHE A 69 23.32 10.07 11.78
CA PHE A 69 23.11 8.62 11.88
C PHE A 69 23.32 8.08 13.31
N GLY A 70 23.24 8.96 14.31
CA GLY A 70 23.52 8.64 15.71
C GLY A 70 24.89 9.17 16.17
N PRO A 71 25.25 8.90 17.44
CA PRO A 71 26.51 9.37 18.02
C PRO A 71 27.73 8.66 17.39
N PRO A 72 28.92 9.27 17.47
CA PRO A 72 30.14 8.69 16.91
C PRO A 72 30.42 7.31 17.54
N GLY A 73 30.70 6.31 16.69
CA GLY A 73 30.93 4.93 17.12
C GLY A 73 29.67 4.07 17.26
N TRP A 74 28.46 4.63 17.10
CA TRP A 74 27.21 3.86 17.08
C TRP A 74 27.12 2.92 15.88
N LEU A 75 27.58 3.38 14.72
CA LEU A 75 27.58 2.61 13.49
C LEU A 75 29.00 2.43 12.94
N SER A 76 29.25 1.25 12.39
CA SER A 76 30.42 0.99 11.56
C SER A 76 30.35 1.78 10.25
N ASN A 77 31.51 2.11 9.69
CA ASN A 77 31.61 2.75 8.36
C ASN A 77 30.83 1.97 7.28
N LYS A 78 30.79 0.63 7.40
CA LYS A 78 30.02 -0.23 6.48
C LYS A 78 28.51 0.01 6.62
N GLU A 79 28.01 0.10 7.85
CA GLU A 79 26.59 0.32 8.15
C GLU A 79 26.15 1.72 7.71
N ILE A 80 27.00 2.73 7.94
CA ILE A 80 26.75 4.09 7.44
C ILE A 80 26.64 4.09 5.91
N SER A 81 27.54 3.39 5.21
CA SER A 81 27.48 3.26 3.75
C SER A 81 26.20 2.55 3.29
N LEU A 82 25.80 1.49 4.00
CA LEU A 82 24.55 0.78 3.72
C LEU A 82 23.33 1.69 3.86
N LEU A 83 23.25 2.46 4.94
CA LEU A 83 22.14 3.40 5.19
C LEU A 83 22.06 4.49 4.12
N ARG A 84 23.21 5.06 3.73
CA ARG A 84 23.28 6.03 2.62
C ARG A 84 22.74 5.45 1.32
N ASN A 85 23.16 4.23 0.96
CA ASN A 85 22.66 3.54 -0.23
C ASN A 85 21.16 3.22 -0.16
N SER A 86 20.66 2.80 1.00
CA SER A 86 19.24 2.52 1.20
C SER A 86 18.37 3.76 0.99
N THR A 87 18.87 4.94 1.39
CA THR A 87 18.19 6.23 1.21
C THR A 87 18.08 6.57 -0.27
N THR A 88 19.16 6.36 -1.03
CA THR A 88 19.16 6.52 -2.49
C THR A 88 18.18 5.58 -3.18
N LEU A 89 18.16 4.29 -2.80
CA LEU A 89 17.21 3.32 -3.34
C LEU A 89 15.76 3.72 -3.06
N ARG A 90 15.47 4.15 -1.83
CA ARG A 90 14.14 4.62 -1.43
C ARG A 90 13.68 5.81 -2.26
N ILE A 91 14.55 6.80 -2.48
CA ILE A 91 14.23 7.98 -3.29
C ILE A 91 14.04 7.61 -4.77
N LYS A 92 14.75 6.60 -5.27
CA LYS A 92 14.60 6.10 -6.65
C LYS A 92 13.31 5.30 -6.86
N THR A 93 12.73 4.70 -5.81
CA THR A 93 11.56 3.83 -5.95
C THR A 93 10.28 4.68 -5.84
N PRO A 94 9.47 4.81 -6.91
CA PRO A 94 8.23 5.60 -6.90
C PRO A 94 7.05 4.81 -6.31
N ALA A 95 7.24 4.14 -5.17
CA ALA A 95 6.24 3.18 -4.66
C ALA A 95 5.20 3.77 -3.69
N PHE A 96 5.19 5.08 -3.42
CA PHE A 96 4.27 5.69 -2.44
C PHE A 96 3.71 7.05 -2.86
N PHE A 97 3.49 7.25 -4.16
CA PHE A 97 2.58 8.29 -4.63
C PHE A 97 1.37 7.59 -5.25
N GLU A 98 0.37 7.31 -4.41
CA GLU A 98 -1.04 7.22 -4.83
C GLU A 98 -1.66 8.62 -4.74
#